data_AF-A0A8S0TC58-F1
#
_entry.id   AF-A0A8S0TC58-F1
#
_cell.length_a   1.000
_cell.length_b   1.000
_cell.length_c   1.000
_cell.angle_alpha   90.00
_cell.angle_beta   90.00
_cell.angle_gamma   90.00
#
_symmetry.space_group_name_H-M   'P 1'
#
loop_
_entity.id
_entity.type
_entity.pdbx_description
1 polymer ?
#
loop_
_entity_poly.entity_id
_entity_poly.type
_entity_poly.pdbx_seq_one_letter_code
_entity_poly.pdbx_strand_id
1 'polypeptide(L)'
;MKQMEFLFWLMESERIKPNYVTLCSLVRAHGNAGKVEKIEVFRCIDNLDVMLDTVFFNCLVDAYGMMGCYAKMKGMLEIWRGGCKPDKITYRTMIKAYSIGGMTSHAKEVQNKLHYKIVHLS
;
A
#
# COMPACT_ATOMS: atom_id res chain seq x y z
N MET A 1 18.16 2.85 6.26
CA MET A 1 17.93 2.15 4.97
C MET A 1 18.75 0.87 4.88
N LYS A 2 20.08 0.92 4.66
CA LYS A 2 20.94 -0.30 4.54
C LYS A 2 20.71 -1.38 5.61
N GLN A 3 20.60 -1.00 6.88
CA GLN A 3 20.33 -1.95 7.98
C GLN A 3 18.95 -2.63 7.89
N MET A 4 17.91 -1.94 7.41
CA MET A 4 16.57 -2.53 7.22
C MET A 4 16.52 -3.44 6.00
N GLU A 5 17.20 -3.07 4.91
CA GLU A 5 17.37 -3.95 3.75
C GLU A 5 18.11 -5.23 4.15
N PHE A 6 19.20 -5.10 4.92
CA PHE A 6 19.95 -6.25 5.46
C PHE A 6 19.08 -7.12 6.40
N LEU A 7 18.32 -6.53 7.31
CA LEU A 7 17.41 -7.27 8.20
C LEU A 7 16.34 -8.03 7.40
N PHE A 8 15.81 -7.44 6.33
CA PHE A 8 14.85 -8.12 5.46
C PHE A 8 15.48 -9.33 4.75
N TRP A 9 16.67 -9.18 4.15
CA TRP A 9 17.38 -10.29 3.52
C TRP A 9 17.75 -11.40 4.52
N LEU A 10 18.14 -11.03 5.75
CA LEU A 10 18.42 -11.98 6.83
C LEU A 10 17.14 -12.72 7.27
N MET A 11 16.01 -12.02 7.34
CA MET A 11 14.71 -12.64 7.63
C MET A 11 14.31 -13.64 6.52
N GLU A 12 14.50 -13.30 5.24
CA GLU A 12 14.28 -14.25 4.14
C GLU A 12 15.23 -15.46 4.19
N SER A 13 16.53 -15.26 4.43
CA SER A 13 17.50 -16.38 4.49
C SER A 13 17.22 -17.35 5.64
N GLU A 14 16.80 -16.83 6.79
CA GLU A 14 16.39 -17.61 7.97
C GLU A 14 14.94 -18.15 7.87
N ARG A 15 14.24 -17.90 6.76
CA ARG A 15 12.80 -18.21 6.55
C ARG A 15 11.86 -17.59 7.60
N ILE A 16 12.31 -16.54 8.27
CA ILE A 16 11.53 -15.75 9.23
C ILE A 16 10.64 -14.80 8.43
N LYS A 17 9.31 -15.02 8.45
CA LYS A 17 8.35 -14.15 7.75
C LYS A 17 8.48 -12.68 8.24
N PRO A 18 8.82 -11.71 7.38
CA PRO A 18 8.87 -10.29 7.74
C PRO A 18 7.52 -9.80 8.25
N ASN A 19 7.50 -9.13 9.40
CA ASN A 19 6.27 -8.57 9.95
C ASN A 19 5.88 -7.25 9.23
N TYR A 20 4.62 -6.83 9.39
CA TYR A 20 4.09 -5.64 8.74
C TYR A 20 4.90 -4.37 9.06
N VAL A 21 5.50 -4.25 10.26
CA VAL A 21 6.29 -3.08 10.67
C VAL A 21 7.57 -2.98 9.83
N THR A 22 8.29 -4.10 9.66
CA THR A 22 9.48 -4.16 8.80
C THR A 22 9.14 -3.80 7.36
N LEU A 23 8.09 -4.41 6.81
CA LEU A 23 7.65 -4.19 5.43
C LEU A 23 7.16 -2.75 5.17
N CYS A 24 6.28 -2.21 6.03
CA CYS A 24 5.82 -0.82 5.96
C CYS A 24 6.98 0.19 6.08
N SER A 25 7.98 -0.11 6.91
CA SER A 25 9.14 0.77 7.07
C SER A 25 10.04 0.79 5.83
N LEU A 26 10.25 -0.37 5.19
CA LEU A 26 10.96 -0.47 3.91
C LEU A 26 10.20 0.24 2.78
N VAL A 27 8.90 0.00 2.68
CA VAL A 27 8.02 0.65 1.69
C VAL A 27 8.03 2.17 1.86
N ARG A 28 7.95 2.71 3.08
CA ARG A 28 8.09 4.15 3.33
C ARG A 28 9.50 4.68 3.05
N ALA A 29 10.54 3.96 3.44
CA ALA A 29 11.92 4.37 3.20
C ALA A 29 12.26 4.43 1.69
N HIS A 30 11.74 3.49 0.90
CA HIS A 30 11.87 3.52 -0.56
C HIS A 30 10.94 4.55 -1.20
N GLY A 31 9.75 4.76 -0.66
CA GLY A 31 8.79 5.77 -1.10
C GLY A 31 9.37 7.18 -0.99
N ASN A 32 9.89 7.54 0.19
CA ASN A 32 10.56 8.81 0.43
C ASN A 32 11.85 9.00 -0.40
N ALA A 33 12.45 7.90 -0.88
CA ALA A 33 13.62 7.92 -1.76
C ALA A 33 13.26 7.87 -3.26
N GLY A 34 11.98 7.88 -3.63
CA GLY A 34 11.50 7.76 -5.01
C GLY A 34 11.79 6.40 -5.68
N LYS A 35 12.20 5.39 -4.92
CA LYS A 35 12.66 4.08 -5.44
C LYS A 35 11.49 3.13 -5.66
N VAL A 36 10.59 3.49 -6.58
CA VAL A 36 9.37 2.73 -6.90
C VAL A 36 9.67 1.26 -7.21
N GLU A 37 10.74 0.98 -7.96
CA GLU A 37 11.12 -0.39 -8.34
C GLU A 37 11.41 -1.29 -7.13
N LYS A 38 11.99 -0.73 -6.06
CA LYS A 38 12.20 -1.50 -4.81
C LYS A 38 10.88 -1.77 -4.08
N ILE A 39 9.84 -0.96 -4.28
CA ILE A 39 8.51 -1.24 -3.73
C ILE A 39 7.82 -2.37 -4.51
N GLU A 40 8.05 -2.47 -5.82
CA GLU A 40 7.52 -3.58 -6.64
C GLU A 40 8.14 -4.93 -6.24
N VAL A 41 9.40 -4.97 -5.80
CA VAL A 41 10.00 -6.21 -5.25
C VAL A 41 9.18 -6.75 -4.08
N PHE A 42 8.64 -5.88 -3.21
CA PHE A 42 7.75 -6.29 -2.12
C PHE A 42 6.34 -6.72 -2.59
N ARG A 43 5.94 -6.39 -3.82
CA ARG A 43 4.73 -6.94 -4.46
C ARG A 43 4.97 -8.31 -5.10
N CYS A 44 6.18 -8.60 -5.57
CA CYS A 44 6.51 -9.93 -6.11
C CYS A 44 6.62 -11.03 -5.04
N ILE A 45 6.46 -10.68 -3.76
CA ILE A 45 6.43 -11.61 -2.62
C ILE A 45 5.03 -12.27 -2.47
N ASP A 46 4.32 -12.51 -3.57
CA ASP A 46 3.10 -13.34 -3.60
C ASP A 46 3.38 -14.81 -3.17
N ASN A 47 4.66 -15.22 -3.15
CA ASN A 47 5.12 -16.55 -2.74
C ASN A 47 5.51 -16.68 -1.26
N LEU A 48 5.53 -15.59 -0.47
CA LEU A 48 5.44 -15.78 0.98
C LEU A 48 3.99 -16.07 1.32
N ASP A 49 3.78 -17.17 2.02
CA ASP A 49 2.53 -17.59 2.67
C ASP A 49 2.15 -16.64 3.85
N VAL A 50 2.20 -15.34 3.56
CA VAL A 50 1.87 -14.21 4.39
C VAL A 50 0.67 -13.60 3.70
N MET A 51 -0.53 -13.88 4.22
CA MET A 51 -1.72 -13.15 3.82
C MET A 51 -1.41 -11.65 3.95
N LEU A 52 -1.35 -10.95 2.81
CA LEU A 52 -0.97 -9.54 2.73
C LEU A 52 -2.05 -8.72 3.44
N ASP A 53 -1.84 -8.50 4.73
CA ASP A 53 -2.84 -7.92 5.62
C ASP A 53 -3.20 -6.50 5.17
N THR A 54 -4.44 -6.10 5.43
CA THR A 54 -5.00 -4.79 5.08
C THR A 54 -4.11 -3.62 5.52
N VAL A 55 -3.35 -3.74 6.61
CA VAL A 55 -2.37 -2.76 7.08
C VAL A 55 -1.17 -2.66 6.12
N PHE A 56 -0.56 -3.78 5.70
CA PHE A 56 0.52 -3.75 4.72
C PHE A 56 0.04 -3.18 3.37
N PHE A 57 -1.16 -3.58 2.94
CA PHE A 57 -1.78 -2.99 1.76
C PHE A 57 -1.95 -1.47 1.88
N ASN A 58 -2.41 -0.99 3.04
CA ASN A 58 -2.56 0.45 3.31
C ASN A 58 -1.20 1.18 3.29
N CYS A 59 -0.11 0.54 3.71
CA CYS A 59 1.25 1.09 3.58
C CYS A 59 1.70 1.23 2.11
N LEU A 60 1.36 0.29 1.24
CA LEU A 60 1.63 0.41 -0.21
C LEU A 60 0.85 1.57 -0.83
N VAL A 61 -0.44 1.73 -0.48
CA VAL A 61 -1.27 2.86 -0.93
C VAL A 61 -0.71 4.21 -0.46
N ASP A 62 -0.30 4.31 0.81
CA ASP A 62 0.35 5.50 1.39
C ASP A 62 1.63 5.87 0.61
N ALA A 63 2.50 4.89 0.35
CA ALA A 63 3.75 5.11 -0.38
C ALA A 63 3.54 5.50 -1.85
N TYR A 64 2.66 4.81 -2.60
CA TYR A 64 2.34 5.21 -3.97
C TYR A 64 1.70 6.61 -4.02
N GLY A 65 0.89 6.96 -3.03
CA GLY A 65 0.32 8.30 -2.87
C GLY A 65 1.37 9.38 -2.64
N MET A 66 2.33 9.15 -1.73
CA MET A 66 3.44 10.07 -1.46
C MET A 66 4.38 10.26 -2.65
N MET A 67 4.60 9.21 -3.46
CA MET A 67 5.41 9.28 -4.69
C MET A 67 4.70 9.89 -5.90
N GLY A 68 3.43 10.33 -5.77
CA GLY A 68 2.63 10.77 -6.91
C GLY A 68 2.30 9.65 -7.93
N CYS A 69 2.52 8.39 -7.57
CA CYS A 69 2.31 7.22 -8.42
C CYS A 69 0.82 6.81 -8.44
N TYR A 70 -0.06 7.76 -8.74
CA TYR A 70 -1.51 7.63 -8.58
C TYR A 70 -2.12 6.48 -9.39
N ALA A 71 -1.59 6.19 -10.59
CA ALA A 71 -2.03 5.05 -11.39
C ALA A 71 -1.79 3.72 -10.66
N LYS A 72 -0.61 3.55 -10.03
CA LYS A 72 -0.29 2.38 -9.21
C LYS A 72 -1.18 2.33 -7.98
N MET A 73 -1.30 3.45 -7.25
CA MET A 73 -2.19 3.59 -6.09
C MET A 73 -3.66 3.20 -6.42
N LYS A 74 -4.16 3.56 -7.61
CA LYS A 74 -5.50 3.16 -8.10
C LYS A 74 -5.55 1.68 -8.47
N GLY A 75 -4.55 1.16 -9.18
CA GLY A 75 -4.43 -0.26 -9.55
C GLY A 75 -4.38 -1.20 -8.34
N MET A 76 -3.89 -0.73 -7.19
CA MET A 76 -3.99 -1.47 -5.93
C MET A 76 -5.45 -1.85 -5.60
N LEU A 77 -6.47 -1.03 -5.93
CA LEU A 77 -7.91 -1.35 -5.80
C LEU A 77 -8.41 -2.47 -6.73
N GLU A 78 -7.63 -2.89 -7.72
CA GLU A 78 -7.99 -3.95 -8.67
C GLU A 78 -7.40 -5.30 -8.26
N ILE A 79 -6.16 -5.31 -7.74
CA ILE A 79 -5.53 -6.47 -7.08
C ILE A 79 -6.43 -7.00 -5.95
N TRP A 80 -7.15 -6.10 -5.27
CA TRP A 80 -8.18 -6.39 -4.28
C TRP A 80 -9.27 -7.39 -4.71
N ARG A 81 -9.55 -7.55 -6.01
CA ARG A 81 -10.52 -8.55 -6.48
C ARG A 81 -10.10 -10.00 -6.19
N GLY A 82 -8.84 -10.23 -5.79
CA GLY A 82 -8.24 -11.54 -5.58
C GLY A 82 -8.30 -12.15 -4.17
N GLY A 83 -8.62 -11.45 -3.06
CA GLY A 83 -8.58 -12.16 -1.77
C GLY A 83 -8.95 -11.52 -0.42
N CYS A 84 -8.72 -10.23 -0.12
CA CYS A 84 -9.11 -9.67 1.20
C CYS A 84 -10.14 -8.52 1.10
N LYS A 85 -10.56 -7.93 2.24
CA LYS A 85 -11.54 -6.82 2.41
C LYS A 85 -10.95 -5.36 2.43
N PRO A 86 -11.05 -4.47 1.42
CA PRO A 86 -10.53 -3.09 1.54
C PRO A 86 -11.30 -2.22 2.55
N ASP A 87 -10.59 -1.42 3.36
CA ASP A 87 -11.13 -0.79 4.57
C ASP A 87 -11.22 0.74 4.54
N LYS A 88 -11.82 1.32 5.59
CA LYS A 88 -12.01 2.79 5.71
C LYS A 88 -10.68 3.55 5.73
N ILE A 89 -9.58 2.93 6.18
CA ILE A 89 -8.24 3.53 6.18
C ILE A 89 -7.69 3.57 4.75
N THR A 90 -7.90 2.53 3.92
CA THR A 90 -7.53 2.53 2.50
C THR A 90 -8.10 3.74 1.77
N TYR A 91 -9.42 3.93 1.83
CA TYR A 91 -10.10 5.02 1.11
C TYR A 91 -9.67 6.40 1.63
N ARG A 92 -9.52 6.58 2.96
CA ARG A 92 -9.02 7.84 3.55
C ARG A 92 -7.60 8.18 3.09
N THR A 93 -6.73 7.18 2.99
CA THR A 93 -5.34 7.35 2.53
C THR A 93 -5.30 7.81 1.08
N MET A 94 -6.10 7.19 0.20
CA MET A 94 -6.23 7.62 -1.21
C MET A 94 -6.80 9.03 -1.34
N ILE A 95 -7.84 9.39 -0.58
CA ILE A 95 -8.43 10.74 -0.59
C ILE A 95 -7.38 11.79 -0.17
N LYS A 96 -6.59 11.51 0.88
CA LYS A 96 -5.49 12.36 1.33
C LYS A 96 -4.44 12.53 0.22
N ALA A 97 -3.96 11.44 -0.36
CA ALA A 97 -2.96 11.46 -1.42
C ALA A 97 -3.41 12.24 -2.66
N TYR A 98 -4.64 12.02 -3.15
CA TYR A 98 -5.19 12.77 -4.26
C TYR A 98 -5.38 14.25 -3.94
N SER A 99 -5.78 14.59 -2.71
CA SER A 99 -5.95 15.99 -2.27
C SER A 99 -4.61 16.73 -2.24
N ILE A 100 -3.56 16.11 -1.69
CA ILE A 100 -2.20 16.66 -1.67
C ILE A 100 -1.65 16.81 -3.11
N GLY A 101 -1.96 15.87 -4.00
CA GLY A 101 -1.59 15.92 -5.42
C GLY A 101 -2.43 16.86 -6.30
N GLY A 102 -3.35 17.66 -5.73
CA GLY A 102 -4.26 18.53 -6.49
C GLY A 102 -5.30 17.79 -7.35
N MET A 103 -5.36 16.46 -7.28
CA MET A 103 -6.28 15.60 -8.06
C MET A 103 -7.68 15.56 -7.45
N THR A 104 -8.30 16.73 -7.30
CA THR A 104 -9.59 16.93 -6.62
C THR A 104 -10.74 16.07 -7.19
N SER A 105 -10.80 15.87 -8.50
CA SER A 105 -11.79 15.00 -9.15
C SER A 105 -11.66 13.54 -8.71
N HIS A 106 -10.43 13.02 -8.62
CA HIS A 106 -10.17 11.66 -8.14
C HIS A 106 -10.46 11.52 -6.64
N ALA A 107 -10.12 12.54 -5.83
CA ALA A 107 -10.46 12.56 -4.41
C ALA A 107 -11.99 12.46 -4.20
N LYS A 108 -12.78 13.22 -4.97
CA LYS A 108 -14.26 13.15 -4.95
C LYS A 108 -14.80 11.79 -5.40
N GLU A 109 -14.24 11.19 -6.46
CA GLU A 109 -14.63 9.84 -6.93
C GLU A 109 -14.47 8.79 -5.80
N VAL A 110 -13.32 8.80 -5.12
CA VAL A 110 -13.01 7.88 -4.02
C VAL A 110 -13.87 8.18 -2.78
N GLN A 111 -14.13 9.45 -2.48
CA GLN A 111 -15.02 9.86 -1.38
C GLN A 111 -16.47 9.39 -1.60
N ASN A 112 -17.00 9.52 -2.82
CA ASN A 112 -18.33 9.03 -3.17
C ASN A 112 -18.43 7.50 -3.05
N LYS A 113 -17.41 6.76 -3.52
CA LYS A 113 -17.31 5.30 -3.33
C LYS A 113 -17.28 4.88 -1.86
N LEU A 114 -16.55 5.62 -1.01
CA LEU A 114 -16.53 5.37 0.44
C LEU A 114 -17.88 5.66 1.08
N HIS A 115 -18.53 6.78 0.72
CA HIS A 115 -19.85 7.13 1.25
C HIS A 115 -20.91 6.08 0.88
N TYR A 116 -20.98 5.66 -0.39
CA TYR A 116 -21.88 4.59 -0.84
C TYR A 116 -21.67 3.29 -0.05
N LYS A 117 -20.41 2.88 0.17
CA LYS A 117 -20.08 1.70 1.00
C LYS A 117 -20.50 1.84 2.46
N ILE A 118 -20.47 3.05 3.03
CA ILE A 118 -20.87 3.29 4.42
C ILE A 118 -22.40 3.33 4.58
N VAL A 119 -23.15 3.74 3.56
CA VAL A 119 -24.61 3.91 3.63
C VAL A 119 -25.38 2.66 3.19
N HIS A 120 -24.82 1.84 2.28
CA HIS A 120 -25.57 0.74 1.64
C HIS A 120 -24.98 -0.67 1.83
N LEU A 121 -23.84 -0.81 2.52
CA LEU A 121 -23.10 -2.09 2.64
C LEU A 121 -22.55 -2.35 4.05
N SER A 122 -23.19 -1.76 5.08
CA SER A 122 -22.87 -1.89 6.51
C SER A 122 -24.01 -2.54 7.27
#